data_AF-A0A971UKK6-F1
#
_entry.id   AF-A0A971UKK6-F1
#
_cell.length_a   1.000
_cell.length_b   1.000
_cell.length_c   1.000
_cell.angle_alpha   90.00
_cell.angle_beta   90.00
_cell.angle_gamma   90.00
#
_symmetry.space_group_name_H-M   'P 1'
#
loop_
_entity.id
_entity.type
_entity.pdbx_description
1 polymer ?
#
loop_
_entity_poly.entity_id
_entity_poly.type
_entity_poly.pdbx_seq_one_letter_code
_entity_poly.pdbx_strand_id
1 'polypeptide(L)'
;MTTLRSEPHAAGVARGRAARMPVLVCVAVLPLAAAGCLELKDHLTLRPDGSGTVRIEAVVDPSASQGRMVMSMAGGRESVAVYPPLDEEAARRMFAGDGMQVAVEHKAARDGVGGVVVNVEFKDIHALVAGPYGRAHSLWLGREGDTLVLKARTGVQALAYMDELAKGKGMGMIPVDLSSIPASKDKLKVEFTITLPGAAEIVGSTPGAAADGNAVTWTADATQKQPFEQVAAALDGVLSVRCPAGDIKPPAAGPMRLDLAPLAELKEAQSADAPPAVDAEAILAAARFVPISLQVMRSFNLSGGDFHGGNAATLSGAVVLPQRFAPVRWGRLVIEEATDDRGRTLLGATDGRDNGVIHWGGSGDDESDEDADLDRVVHHVSATMKPPGVEAAHIATLKGGVAMFYPGVTHLLRVENAVPAAAIIDVSDGRHGWHSSDEELTLTHPKLEELGVSVVVEQAQKMGFMTSITLSVKDDKAMLSQAQVFDAHGKPWPTLSPTRNMFGPSGDMTLIVPGSPEAPLSLAVVVETIGPSVTVPVALSDVPVVPPERPQKARPATEAPSPAVGQ
;
A
#
# COMPACT_ATOMS: atom_id res chain seq x y z
N MET A 1 20.39 44.52 63.76
CA MET A 1 19.60 43.46 63.09
C MET A 1 19.63 43.76 61.60
N THR A 2 20.69 43.31 60.92
CA THR A 2 21.02 43.69 59.54
C THR A 2 22.02 42.66 59.03
N THR A 3 21.62 41.80 58.08
CA THR A 3 22.33 40.62 57.50
C THR A 3 21.25 39.87 56.69
N LEU A 4 21.38 39.31 55.47
CA LEU A 4 22.40 39.05 54.43
C LEU A 4 21.67 39.10 53.03
N ARG A 5 22.23 38.97 51.81
CA ARG A 5 23.60 38.72 51.29
C ARG A 5 23.73 39.20 49.81
N SER A 6 24.88 39.78 49.48
CA SER A 6 25.70 39.59 48.25
C SER A 6 25.07 39.30 46.86
N GLU A 7 25.29 40.25 45.93
CA GLU A 7 25.84 39.95 44.59
C GLU A 7 27.39 39.79 44.67
N PRO A 8 28.15 39.55 43.58
CA PRO A 8 27.83 38.92 42.28
C PRO A 8 28.75 37.70 41.98
N HIS A 9 28.56 37.00 40.85
CA HIS A 9 29.69 36.56 40.03
C HIS A 9 29.27 36.15 38.61
N ALA A 10 29.88 36.80 37.62
CA ALA A 10 29.91 36.30 36.24
C ALA A 10 31.15 35.40 36.06
N ALA A 11 30.96 34.24 35.43
CA ALA A 11 32.00 33.45 34.79
C ALA A 11 31.34 32.52 33.76
N GLY A 12 31.55 32.77 32.47
CA GLY A 12 30.95 31.96 31.41
C GLY A 12 31.72 30.67 31.14
N VAL A 13 31.00 29.61 30.73
CA VAL A 13 31.56 28.51 29.95
C VAL A 13 30.64 28.24 28.77
N ALA A 14 31.04 28.69 27.59
CA ALA A 14 30.38 28.33 26.33
C ALA A 14 30.79 26.89 25.94
N ARG A 15 29.87 25.94 26.10
CA ARG A 15 29.85 24.64 25.40
C ARG A 15 28.38 24.30 25.12
N GLY A 16 27.93 24.03 23.91
CA GLY A 16 28.64 23.85 22.65
C GLY A 16 28.28 22.50 22.04
N ARG A 17 27.61 22.54 20.88
CA ARG A 17 27.14 21.41 20.05
C ARG A 17 25.95 20.64 20.60
N ALA A 18 24.77 21.04 20.12
CA ALA A 18 23.71 20.08 19.84
C ALA A 18 24.25 18.98 18.92
N ALA A 19 24.03 17.72 19.27
CA ALA A 19 24.40 16.57 18.45
C ALA A 19 23.42 16.45 17.27
N ARG A 20 23.71 17.17 16.18
CA ARG A 20 23.18 16.80 14.86
C ARG A 20 23.78 15.45 14.48
N MET A 21 23.03 14.37 14.62
CA MET A 21 23.34 13.14 13.88
C MET A 21 22.88 13.34 12.43
N PRO A 22 23.78 13.18 11.44
CA PRO A 22 23.36 13.12 10.06
C PRO A 22 22.82 11.71 9.79
N VAL A 23 21.53 11.58 9.50
CA VAL A 23 21.01 10.39 8.82
C VAL A 23 21.48 10.48 7.38
N LEU A 24 22.69 9.99 7.14
CA LEU A 24 23.30 9.90 5.82
C LEU A 24 23.03 8.50 5.27
N VAL A 25 21.91 8.33 4.56
CA VAL A 25 21.69 7.19 3.67
C VAL A 25 21.61 7.74 2.25
N CYS A 26 22.68 7.54 1.50
CA CYS A 26 22.72 7.85 0.08
C CYS A 26 22.33 6.60 -0.72
N VAL A 27 21.51 6.77 -1.77
CA VAL A 27 21.90 6.57 -3.20
C VAL A 27 20.65 6.38 -4.07
N ALA A 28 20.63 7.06 -5.22
CA ALA A 28 19.80 6.82 -6.40
C ALA A 28 18.25 6.85 -6.25
N VAL A 29 17.69 8.07 -6.25
CA VAL A 29 16.31 8.34 -6.70
C VAL A 29 16.36 9.56 -7.63
N LEU A 30 15.85 9.41 -8.86
CA LEU A 30 15.62 10.50 -9.84
C LEU A 30 14.27 10.18 -10.56
N PRO A 31 13.78 10.84 -11.63
CA PRO A 31 12.34 11.10 -11.71
C PRO A 31 11.58 10.38 -12.85
N LEU A 32 10.26 10.26 -12.64
CA LEU A 32 9.25 9.81 -13.62
C LEU A 32 9.15 10.69 -14.89
N ALA A 33 9.86 11.82 -14.94
CA ALA A 33 9.49 12.94 -15.81
C ALA A 33 10.66 13.72 -16.43
N ALA A 34 11.90 13.20 -16.38
CA ALA A 34 13.08 13.94 -16.83
C ALA A 34 13.39 13.91 -18.34
N ALA A 35 12.88 12.95 -19.12
CA ALA A 35 13.11 12.98 -20.57
C ALA A 35 11.99 12.40 -21.46
N GLY A 36 11.18 11.48 -20.94
CA GLY A 36 10.30 10.65 -21.76
C GLY A 36 9.07 11.32 -22.37
N CYS A 37 8.77 10.91 -23.61
CA CYS A 37 7.38 10.84 -24.07
C CYS A 37 6.67 9.74 -23.27
N LEU A 38 5.43 9.99 -22.84
CA LEU A 38 4.51 8.95 -22.42
C LEU A 38 3.44 8.85 -23.50
N GLU A 39 3.49 7.77 -24.27
CA GLU A 39 2.38 7.38 -25.14
C GLU A 39 1.70 6.17 -24.52
N LEU A 40 0.45 6.35 -24.09
CA LEU A 40 -0.37 5.31 -23.49
C LEU A 40 -1.63 5.12 -24.33
N LYS A 41 -1.87 3.90 -24.79
CA LYS A 41 -3.14 3.49 -25.39
C LYS A 41 -3.70 2.35 -24.56
N ASP A 42 -4.91 2.48 -24.04
CA ASP A 42 -5.60 1.37 -23.38
C ASP A 42 -6.95 1.14 -24.06
N HIS A 43 -7.25 -0.11 -24.39
CA HIS A 43 -8.42 -0.51 -25.14
C HIS A 43 -9.11 -1.69 -24.46
N LEU A 44 -10.20 -1.40 -23.76
CA LEU A 44 -11.14 -2.38 -23.21
C LEU A 44 -12.20 -2.73 -24.27
N THR A 45 -12.32 -4.01 -24.61
CA THR A 45 -13.40 -4.54 -25.46
C THR A 45 -14.26 -5.52 -24.66
N LEU A 46 -15.57 -5.29 -24.64
CA LEU A 46 -16.56 -6.10 -23.92
C LEU A 46 -17.49 -6.82 -24.91
N ARG A 47 -17.65 -8.14 -24.74
CA ARG A 47 -18.54 -9.00 -25.55
C ARG A 47 -19.90 -9.20 -24.87
N PRO A 48 -20.96 -9.59 -25.60
CA PRO A 48 -22.32 -9.75 -25.04
C PRO A 48 -22.45 -10.73 -23.88
N ASP A 49 -21.52 -11.68 -23.75
CA ASP A 49 -21.49 -12.71 -22.71
C ASP A 49 -20.79 -12.26 -21.41
N GLY A 50 -20.25 -11.03 -21.38
CA GLY A 50 -19.44 -10.52 -20.26
C GLY A 50 -17.96 -10.91 -20.32
N SER A 51 -17.52 -11.64 -21.35
CA SER A 51 -16.10 -11.83 -21.64
C SER A 51 -15.53 -10.63 -22.41
N GLY A 52 -14.23 -10.57 -22.60
CA GLY A 52 -13.62 -9.51 -23.39
C GLY A 52 -12.12 -9.57 -23.51
N THR A 53 -11.54 -8.44 -23.90
CA THR A 53 -10.10 -8.23 -23.96
C THR A 53 -9.71 -6.84 -23.46
N VAL A 54 -8.53 -6.72 -22.86
CA VAL A 54 -7.85 -5.44 -22.59
C VAL A 54 -6.54 -5.41 -23.38
N ARG A 55 -6.24 -4.31 -24.07
CA ARG A 55 -4.96 -4.08 -24.73
C ARG A 55 -4.36 -2.76 -24.26
N ILE A 56 -3.26 -2.83 -23.52
CA ILE A 56 -2.49 -1.67 -23.10
C ILE A 56 -1.21 -1.60 -23.94
N GLU A 57 -1.01 -0.51 -24.66
CA GLU A 57 0.29 -0.13 -25.24
C GLU A 57 0.86 1.04 -24.43
N ALA A 58 1.91 0.77 -23.66
CA ALA A 58 2.65 1.80 -22.94
C ALA A 58 4.04 1.96 -23.58
N VAL A 59 4.32 3.14 -24.14
CA VAL A 59 5.65 3.54 -24.61
C VAL A 59 6.21 4.56 -23.63
N VAL A 60 7.32 4.20 -23.01
CA VAL A 60 7.93 4.94 -21.89
C VAL A 60 9.44 4.92 -22.08
N ASP A 61 10.02 6.11 -22.19
CA ASP A 61 11.48 6.30 -22.25
C ASP A 61 12.15 5.72 -20.99
N PRO A 62 13.28 4.98 -21.10
CA PRO A 62 13.94 4.33 -19.97
C PRO A 62 14.46 5.29 -18.89
N SER A 63 14.55 6.59 -19.16
CA SER A 63 14.73 7.61 -18.11
C SER A 63 13.60 7.58 -17.05
N ALA A 64 12.38 7.23 -17.46
CA ALA A 64 11.24 6.99 -16.59
C ALA A 64 11.19 5.56 -16.02
N SER A 65 12.35 4.89 -15.89
CA SER A 65 12.54 3.76 -14.96
C SER A 65 12.42 4.18 -13.49
N GLN A 66 12.61 5.46 -13.19
CA GLN A 66 12.67 6.03 -11.85
C GLN A 66 11.39 6.75 -11.30
N GLY A 67 10.32 7.02 -12.04
CA GLY A 67 9.58 6.04 -12.83
C GLY A 67 8.70 5.17 -11.94
N ARG A 68 8.90 3.87 -12.15
CA ARG A 68 8.56 2.78 -11.23
C ARG A 68 8.82 3.15 -9.77
N MET A 69 9.92 3.83 -9.45
CA MET A 69 10.33 4.15 -8.07
C MET A 69 9.38 5.11 -7.34
N VAL A 70 8.81 6.13 -8.00
CA VAL A 70 7.81 7.01 -7.36
C VAL A 70 6.49 6.26 -7.15
N MET A 71 6.06 5.46 -8.15
CA MET A 71 4.86 4.64 -8.03
C MET A 71 5.03 3.48 -7.02
N SER A 72 6.23 2.93 -6.85
CA SER A 72 6.57 1.90 -5.85
C SER A 72 6.96 2.45 -4.49
N MET A 73 7.09 3.78 -4.35
CA MET A 73 7.08 4.46 -3.05
C MET A 73 5.64 4.82 -2.64
N ALA A 74 4.76 5.11 -3.61
CA ALA A 74 3.33 5.31 -3.39
C ALA A 74 2.51 4.02 -3.25
N GLY A 75 3.06 2.87 -3.67
CA GLY A 75 2.51 1.54 -3.48
C GLY A 75 3.62 0.62 -2.95
N GLY A 76 3.47 0.15 -1.70
CA GLY A 76 4.50 -0.62 -1.01
C GLY A 76 4.90 -1.92 -1.70
N ARG A 77 5.96 -2.58 -1.19
CA ARG A 77 6.49 -3.84 -1.75
C ARG A 77 5.43 -4.94 -1.85
N GLU A 78 4.34 -4.85 -1.09
CA GLU A 78 3.15 -5.69 -1.21
C GLU A 78 1.98 -4.99 -1.94
N SER A 79 1.68 -5.48 -3.14
CA SER A 79 0.34 -5.58 -3.76
C SER A 79 -0.39 -4.37 -4.38
N VAL A 80 0.22 -3.19 -4.56
CA VAL A 80 -0.37 -2.17 -5.46
C VAL A 80 0.07 -2.42 -6.91
N ALA A 81 -0.85 -2.81 -7.79
CA ALA A 81 -0.58 -2.91 -9.22
C ALA A 81 -0.36 -1.50 -9.81
N VAL A 82 0.86 -1.22 -10.27
CA VAL A 82 1.23 0.07 -10.86
C VAL A 82 0.67 0.19 -12.27
N TYR A 83 -0.07 1.28 -12.55
CA TYR A 83 -0.60 1.60 -13.87
C TYR A 83 0.14 2.81 -14.51
N PRO A 84 0.49 2.75 -15.81
CA PRO A 84 0.40 1.57 -16.68
C PRO A 84 1.44 0.48 -16.31
N PRO A 85 1.20 -0.80 -16.62
CA PRO A 85 2.18 -1.86 -16.43
C PRO A 85 3.35 -1.68 -17.42
N LEU A 86 4.59 -1.68 -16.92
CA LEU A 86 5.80 -1.40 -17.71
C LEU A 86 6.68 -2.63 -17.98
N ASP A 87 6.25 -3.81 -17.51
CA ASP A 87 6.86 -5.11 -17.76
C ASP A 87 5.84 -6.23 -17.56
N GLU A 88 6.27 -7.47 -17.82
CA GLU A 88 5.42 -8.65 -17.71
C GLU A 88 4.97 -8.93 -16.28
N GLU A 89 5.81 -8.67 -15.28
CA GLU A 89 5.48 -8.89 -13.88
C GLU A 89 4.37 -7.94 -13.40
N ALA A 90 4.51 -6.64 -13.70
CA ALA A 90 3.48 -5.64 -13.40
C ALA A 90 2.16 -5.96 -14.13
N ALA A 91 2.22 -6.43 -15.38
CA ALA A 91 1.06 -6.87 -16.13
C ALA A 91 0.37 -8.08 -15.47
N ARG A 92 1.13 -9.13 -15.12
CA ARG A 92 0.60 -10.33 -14.44
C ARG A 92 -0.02 -9.99 -13.08
N ARG A 93 0.60 -9.10 -12.30
CA ARG A 93 0.04 -8.59 -11.03
C ARG A 93 -1.23 -7.76 -11.25
N MET A 94 -1.32 -6.97 -12.33
CA MET A 94 -2.48 -6.12 -12.64
C MET A 94 -3.72 -6.92 -13.05
N PHE A 95 -3.51 -8.04 -13.74
CA PHE A 95 -4.55 -8.93 -14.23
C PHE A 95 -4.48 -10.31 -13.55
N ALA A 96 -4.13 -10.33 -12.26
CA ALA A 96 -4.15 -11.54 -11.45
C ALA A 96 -5.59 -11.98 -11.15
N GLY A 97 -5.85 -13.29 -11.24
CA GLY A 97 -7.13 -13.91 -10.91
C GLY A 97 -7.59 -14.97 -11.92
N ASP A 98 -8.52 -15.82 -11.48
CA ASP A 98 -9.10 -16.88 -12.31
C ASP A 98 -9.75 -16.32 -13.58
N GLY A 99 -9.46 -16.95 -14.72
CA GLY A 99 -10.06 -16.60 -16.01
C GLY A 99 -9.43 -15.40 -16.74
N MET A 100 -8.31 -14.86 -16.23
CA MET A 100 -7.44 -13.92 -16.93
C MET A 100 -6.35 -14.66 -17.72
N GLN A 101 -6.07 -14.24 -18.95
CA GLN A 101 -4.95 -14.74 -19.76
C GLN A 101 -4.12 -13.55 -20.23
N VAL A 102 -2.89 -13.42 -19.72
CA VAL A 102 -2.01 -12.28 -19.98
C VAL A 102 -0.90 -12.70 -20.95
N ALA A 103 -0.77 -11.96 -22.06
CA ALA A 103 0.33 -12.06 -23.02
C ALA A 103 1.01 -10.68 -23.12
N VAL A 104 2.35 -10.68 -23.12
CA VAL A 104 3.15 -9.44 -23.07
C VAL A 104 4.19 -9.44 -24.17
N GLU A 105 4.21 -8.36 -24.96
CA GLU A 105 5.17 -8.14 -26.03
C GLU A 105 6.00 -6.89 -25.74
N HIS A 106 7.32 -7.03 -25.77
CA HIS A 106 8.22 -5.88 -25.67
C HIS A 106 8.42 -5.23 -27.05
N LYS A 107 8.06 -3.95 -27.17
CA LYS A 107 8.45 -3.13 -28.33
C LYS A 107 9.95 -2.86 -28.23
N ALA A 108 10.68 -3.27 -29.27
CA ALA A 108 12.13 -3.07 -29.35
C ALA A 108 12.49 -1.59 -29.18
N ALA A 109 13.47 -1.31 -28.31
CA ALA A 109 13.86 0.06 -28.01
C ALA A 109 14.41 0.76 -29.26
N ARG A 110 13.78 1.85 -29.66
CA ARG A 110 14.25 2.71 -30.76
C ARG A 110 14.68 4.05 -30.17
N ASP A 111 15.90 4.45 -30.47
CA ASP A 111 16.52 5.68 -29.93
C ASP A 111 16.49 5.73 -28.38
N GLY A 112 16.57 4.56 -27.75
CA GLY A 112 16.46 4.35 -26.30
C GLY A 112 15.04 4.07 -25.82
N VAL A 113 14.01 4.60 -26.48
CA VAL A 113 12.61 4.48 -26.04
C VAL A 113 12.08 3.06 -26.25
N GLY A 114 11.82 2.36 -25.16
CA GLY A 114 11.17 1.05 -25.14
C GLY A 114 9.66 1.16 -24.90
N GLY A 115 8.95 0.05 -25.04
CA GLY A 115 7.55 -0.02 -24.68
C GLY A 115 7.08 -1.45 -24.46
N VAL A 116 5.88 -1.59 -23.91
CA VAL A 116 5.21 -2.86 -23.66
C VAL A 116 3.82 -2.83 -24.29
N VAL A 117 3.44 -3.92 -24.93
CA VAL A 117 2.06 -4.23 -25.29
C VAL A 117 1.60 -5.37 -24.40
N VAL A 118 0.61 -5.10 -23.55
CA VAL A 118 -0.08 -6.11 -22.75
C VAL A 118 -1.39 -6.42 -23.44
N ASN A 119 -1.59 -7.67 -23.85
CA ASN A 119 -2.87 -8.19 -24.32
C ASN A 119 -3.42 -9.12 -23.24
N VAL A 120 -4.67 -8.89 -22.83
CA VAL A 120 -5.35 -9.72 -21.82
C VAL A 120 -6.67 -10.20 -22.38
N GLU A 121 -6.93 -11.50 -22.29
CA GLU A 121 -8.29 -12.03 -22.44
C GLU A 121 -8.89 -12.27 -21.05
N PHE A 122 -10.14 -11.86 -20.84
CA PHE A 122 -10.87 -12.14 -19.60
C PHE A 122 -12.19 -12.85 -19.90
N LYS A 123 -12.50 -13.85 -19.08
CA LYS A 123 -13.75 -14.63 -19.20
C LYS A 123 -14.94 -13.98 -18.50
N ASP A 124 -14.68 -13.14 -17.50
CA ASP A 124 -15.72 -12.53 -16.66
C ASP A 124 -15.36 -11.06 -16.34
N ILE A 125 -16.22 -10.15 -16.77
CA ILE A 125 -16.14 -8.72 -16.50
C ILE A 125 -16.22 -8.41 -14.99
N HIS A 126 -16.87 -9.24 -14.17
CA HIS A 126 -16.89 -9.05 -12.72
C HIS A 126 -15.51 -9.18 -12.10
N ALA A 127 -14.74 -10.19 -12.51
CA ALA A 127 -13.36 -10.39 -12.09
C ALA A 127 -12.48 -9.20 -12.53
N LEU A 128 -12.67 -8.67 -13.73
CA LEU A 128 -11.93 -7.50 -14.22
C LEU A 128 -12.27 -6.23 -13.41
N VAL A 129 -13.57 -5.97 -13.19
CA VAL A 129 -14.08 -4.79 -12.48
C VAL A 129 -13.68 -4.80 -11.00
N ALA A 130 -13.68 -5.97 -10.35
CA ALA A 130 -13.22 -6.12 -8.97
C ALA A 130 -11.69 -6.13 -8.84
N GLY A 131 -10.99 -6.60 -9.88
CA GLY A 131 -9.54 -6.79 -9.93
C GLY A 131 -8.71 -5.49 -9.93
N PRO A 132 -7.36 -5.60 -9.93
CA PRO A 132 -6.48 -4.45 -9.84
C PRO A 132 -6.61 -3.46 -10.99
N TYR A 133 -6.76 -3.93 -12.24
CA TYR A 133 -7.09 -3.08 -13.39
C TYR A 133 -8.39 -2.28 -13.15
N GLY A 134 -9.47 -2.95 -12.73
CA GLY A 134 -10.73 -2.29 -12.40
C GLY A 134 -10.65 -1.31 -11.22
N ARG A 135 -9.64 -1.43 -10.35
CA ARG A 135 -9.36 -0.42 -9.31
C ARG A 135 -8.54 0.75 -9.85
N ALA A 136 -7.52 0.53 -10.68
CA ALA A 136 -6.70 1.58 -11.26
C ALA A 136 -7.52 2.58 -12.08
N HIS A 137 -8.46 2.08 -12.88
CA HIS A 137 -9.39 2.87 -13.69
C HIS A 137 -10.65 3.30 -12.95
N SER A 138 -10.78 3.02 -11.65
CA SER A 138 -12.02 3.15 -10.90
C SER A 138 -13.25 2.61 -11.67
N LEU A 139 -13.06 1.50 -12.38
CA LEU A 139 -14.02 0.95 -13.32
C LEU A 139 -15.30 0.52 -12.59
N TRP A 140 -16.43 0.92 -13.15
CA TRP A 140 -17.78 0.56 -12.69
C TRP A 140 -18.65 0.18 -13.87
N LEU A 141 -19.46 -0.86 -13.67
CA LEU A 141 -20.43 -1.35 -14.64
C LEU A 141 -21.78 -1.56 -13.95
N GLY A 142 -22.85 -0.98 -14.50
CA GLY A 142 -24.20 -1.09 -13.96
C GLY A 142 -25.27 -1.01 -15.02
N ARG A 143 -26.54 -1.07 -14.59
CA ARG A 143 -27.72 -1.01 -15.47
C ARG A 143 -28.62 0.16 -15.11
N GLU A 144 -29.06 0.92 -16.11
CA GLU A 144 -30.07 1.96 -16.01
C GLU A 144 -31.24 1.58 -16.95
N GLY A 145 -32.25 0.92 -16.39
CA GLY A 145 -33.35 0.33 -17.16
C GLY A 145 -32.89 -0.82 -18.05
N ASP A 146 -33.01 -0.65 -19.38
CA ASP A 146 -32.48 -1.59 -20.39
C ASP A 146 -31.15 -1.15 -20.99
N THR A 147 -30.47 -0.21 -20.33
CA THR A 147 -29.18 0.34 -20.76
C THR A 147 -28.07 -0.17 -19.85
N LEU A 148 -26.99 -0.68 -20.43
CA LEU A 148 -25.74 -0.92 -19.72
C LEU A 148 -24.94 0.39 -19.69
N VAL A 149 -24.48 0.79 -18.52
CA VAL A 149 -23.69 2.00 -18.30
C VAL A 149 -22.35 1.60 -17.71
N LEU A 150 -21.27 2.04 -18.35
CA LEU A 150 -19.90 1.85 -17.91
C LEU A 150 -19.31 3.22 -17.57
N LYS A 151 -18.75 3.35 -16.36
CA LYS A 151 -18.07 4.55 -15.87
C LYS A 151 -16.64 4.21 -15.47
N ALA A 152 -15.70 5.09 -15.76
CA ALA A 152 -14.27 4.89 -15.50
C ALA A 152 -13.51 6.22 -15.34
N ARG A 153 -12.25 6.09 -14.94
CA ARG A 153 -11.16 7.07 -15.03
C ARG A 153 -10.08 6.53 -15.99
N THR A 154 -9.15 7.39 -16.37
CA THR A 154 -8.05 7.04 -17.28
C THR A 154 -6.97 6.13 -16.67
N GLY A 155 -6.97 5.95 -15.35
CA GLY A 155 -5.89 5.28 -14.60
C GLY A 155 -4.65 6.16 -14.38
N VAL A 156 -4.53 7.26 -15.13
CA VAL A 156 -3.44 8.24 -15.07
C VAL A 156 -3.93 9.64 -14.69
N GLN A 157 -5.07 9.74 -14.00
CA GLN A 157 -5.65 11.02 -13.54
C GLN A 157 -4.66 11.89 -12.73
N ALA A 158 -3.69 11.29 -12.04
CA ALA A 158 -2.60 12.01 -11.37
C ALA A 158 -1.79 12.93 -12.32
N LEU A 159 -1.71 12.59 -13.61
CA LEU A 159 -1.00 13.40 -14.62
C LEU A 159 -1.69 14.73 -14.94
N ALA A 160 -3.00 14.85 -14.69
CA ALA A 160 -3.71 16.13 -14.81
C ALA A 160 -3.11 17.21 -13.90
N TYR A 161 -2.47 16.79 -12.79
CA TYR A 161 -1.91 17.66 -11.76
C TYR A 161 -0.41 17.90 -11.93
N MET A 162 0.22 17.49 -13.05
CA MET A 162 1.65 17.71 -13.34
C MET A 162 2.09 19.18 -13.24
N ASP A 163 1.16 20.12 -13.37
CA ASP A 163 1.40 21.54 -13.17
C ASP A 163 1.70 21.90 -11.71
N GLU A 164 1.02 21.27 -10.76
CA GLU A 164 1.30 21.39 -9.33
C GLU A 164 2.55 20.57 -8.95
N LEU A 165 2.74 19.39 -9.58
CA LEU A 165 3.97 18.59 -9.45
C LEU A 165 5.23 19.40 -9.79
N ALA A 166 5.21 20.17 -10.88
CA ALA A 166 6.32 21.01 -11.29
C ALA A 166 6.52 22.29 -10.43
N LYS A 167 5.48 22.76 -9.73
CA LYS A 167 5.53 23.97 -8.88
C LYS A 167 6.04 23.66 -7.47
N GLY A 168 5.96 22.41 -7.04
CA GLY A 168 6.47 21.95 -5.74
C GLY A 168 7.99 22.16 -5.63
N LYS A 169 8.43 22.95 -4.64
CA LYS A 169 9.83 22.90 -4.21
C LYS A 169 10.08 21.50 -3.64
N GLY A 170 11.09 20.79 -4.16
CA GLY A 170 11.39 19.42 -3.77
C GLY A 170 11.52 19.27 -2.25
N MET A 171 11.02 18.15 -1.71
CA MET A 171 11.08 17.87 -0.28
C MET A 171 12.53 17.91 0.20
N GLY A 172 12.85 18.72 1.20
CA GLY A 172 14.23 18.85 1.72
C GLY A 172 14.86 17.55 2.26
N MET A 173 14.06 16.49 2.41
CA MET A 173 14.45 15.15 2.84
C MET A 173 14.62 14.14 1.69
N ILE A 174 14.08 14.42 0.50
CA ILE A 174 14.20 13.55 -0.69
C ILE A 174 14.56 14.43 -1.90
N PRO A 175 15.81 14.38 -2.40
CA PRO A 175 16.28 15.25 -3.49
C PRO A 175 15.74 14.77 -4.86
N VAL A 176 14.42 14.84 -5.05
CA VAL A 176 13.79 14.64 -6.36
C VAL A 176 13.82 15.97 -7.12
N ASP A 177 14.56 16.02 -8.22
CA ASP A 177 14.54 17.17 -9.12
C ASP A 177 13.32 17.11 -10.05
N LEU A 178 12.29 17.86 -9.67
CA LEU A 178 11.02 17.99 -10.39
C LEU A 178 11.06 19.08 -11.49
N SER A 179 12.17 19.82 -11.63
CA SER A 179 12.30 20.93 -12.60
C SER A 179 12.23 20.49 -14.06
N SER A 180 12.29 19.19 -14.31
CA SER A 180 12.24 18.55 -15.62
C SER A 180 10.82 18.13 -16.05
N ILE A 181 9.85 18.03 -15.11
CA ILE A 181 8.43 17.77 -15.43
C ILE A 181 7.87 18.71 -16.52
N PRO A 182 8.15 20.02 -16.52
CA PRO A 182 7.69 20.92 -17.60
C PRO A 182 8.13 20.50 -19.01
N ALA A 183 9.28 19.82 -19.16
CA ALA A 183 9.83 19.45 -20.47
C ALA A 183 9.19 18.19 -21.09
N SER A 184 8.42 17.41 -20.31
CA SER A 184 7.70 16.22 -20.78
C SER A 184 6.20 16.46 -21.03
N LYS A 185 5.63 17.59 -20.57
CA LYS A 185 4.20 17.91 -20.73
C LYS A 185 3.76 17.90 -22.19
N ASP A 186 4.49 18.57 -23.07
CA ASP A 186 4.22 18.65 -24.52
C ASP A 186 4.40 17.31 -25.26
N LYS A 187 4.84 16.26 -24.55
CA LYS A 187 5.09 14.90 -25.07
C LYS A 187 4.13 13.85 -24.48
N LEU A 188 3.11 14.28 -23.74
CA LEU A 188 2.10 13.39 -23.19
C LEU A 188 1.03 13.08 -24.24
N LYS A 189 0.76 11.78 -24.44
CA LYS A 189 -0.39 11.30 -25.20
C LYS A 189 -1.05 10.11 -24.52
N VAL A 190 -2.33 10.24 -24.19
CA VAL A 190 -3.15 9.18 -23.60
C VAL A 190 -4.41 8.99 -24.44
N GLU A 191 -4.62 7.77 -24.93
CA GLU A 191 -5.84 7.32 -25.59
C GLU A 191 -6.47 6.20 -24.73
N PHE A 192 -7.71 6.37 -24.29
CA PHE A 192 -8.47 5.32 -23.62
C PHE A 192 -9.70 4.98 -24.46
N THR A 193 -9.88 3.72 -24.84
CA THR A 193 -10.96 3.27 -25.73
C THR A 193 -11.78 2.18 -25.06
N ILE A 194 -13.10 2.33 -25.08
CA ILE A 194 -14.05 1.27 -24.72
C ILE A 194 -14.82 0.85 -25.97
N THR A 195 -14.80 -0.43 -26.28
CA THR A 195 -15.68 -1.05 -27.28
C THR A 195 -16.73 -1.88 -26.56
N LEU A 196 -18.00 -1.55 -26.78
CA LEU A 196 -19.17 -2.20 -26.18
C LEU A 196 -19.81 -3.23 -27.14
N PRO A 197 -20.69 -4.12 -26.64
CA PRO A 197 -21.36 -5.12 -27.49
C PRO A 197 -22.37 -4.53 -28.49
N GLY A 198 -22.87 -3.32 -28.22
CA GLY A 198 -23.82 -2.59 -29.05
C GLY A 198 -23.36 -1.16 -29.32
N ALA A 199 -24.13 -0.43 -30.15
CA ALA A 199 -23.84 0.96 -30.45
C ALA A 199 -23.65 1.80 -29.17
N ALA A 200 -22.57 2.57 -29.12
CA ALA A 200 -22.10 3.23 -27.92
C ALA A 200 -22.41 4.73 -27.95
N GLU A 201 -22.91 5.25 -26.85
CA GLU A 201 -23.26 6.66 -26.67
C GLU A 201 -22.50 7.26 -25.49
N ILE A 202 -21.84 8.39 -25.70
CA ILE A 202 -21.16 9.14 -24.63
C ILE A 202 -22.22 9.75 -23.71
N VAL A 203 -22.03 9.58 -22.40
CA VAL A 203 -22.95 10.12 -21.38
C VAL A 203 -22.35 11.39 -20.78
N GLY A 204 -22.97 12.54 -21.07
CA GLY A 204 -22.49 13.85 -20.63
C GLY A 204 -21.46 14.45 -21.59
N SER A 205 -20.65 15.39 -21.09
CA SER A 205 -19.68 16.15 -21.88
C SER A 205 -18.26 15.98 -21.34
N THR A 206 -17.63 14.83 -21.62
CA THR A 206 -16.22 14.58 -21.29
C THR A 206 -15.32 15.15 -22.41
N PRO A 207 -14.31 15.99 -22.11
CA PRO A 207 -13.36 16.48 -23.11
C PRO A 207 -12.62 15.34 -23.82
N GLY A 208 -12.28 15.53 -25.10
CA GLY A 208 -11.53 14.56 -25.90
C GLY A 208 -12.28 13.28 -26.28
N ALA A 209 -13.57 13.16 -25.96
CA ALA A 209 -14.40 11.99 -26.28
C ALA A 209 -14.88 12.00 -27.74
N ALA A 210 -14.73 10.87 -28.43
CA ALA A 210 -15.27 10.61 -29.76
C ALA A 210 -15.90 9.22 -29.82
N ALA A 211 -17.07 9.10 -30.45
CA ALA A 211 -17.77 7.82 -30.64
C ALA A 211 -17.71 7.37 -32.11
N ASP A 212 -17.44 6.10 -32.34
CA ASP A 212 -17.46 5.44 -33.65
C ASP A 212 -18.13 4.06 -33.53
N GLY A 213 -19.38 3.96 -34.00
CA GLY A 213 -20.17 2.73 -33.95
C GLY A 213 -20.42 2.23 -32.52
N ASN A 214 -19.69 1.18 -32.13
CA ASN A 214 -19.73 0.57 -30.79
C ASN A 214 -18.49 0.92 -29.93
N ALA A 215 -17.58 1.74 -30.44
CA ALA A 215 -16.41 2.21 -29.72
C ALA A 215 -16.55 3.68 -29.29
N VAL A 216 -15.98 4.02 -28.13
CA VAL A 216 -15.75 5.39 -27.69
C VAL A 216 -14.30 5.53 -27.26
N THR A 217 -13.61 6.54 -27.77
CA THR A 217 -12.24 6.87 -27.42
C THR A 217 -12.17 8.25 -26.78
N TRP A 218 -11.49 8.35 -25.63
CA TRP A 218 -11.11 9.60 -24.99
C TRP A 218 -9.63 9.85 -25.24
N THR A 219 -9.30 11.03 -25.77
CA THR A 219 -7.91 11.41 -26.11
C THR A 219 -7.46 12.63 -25.33
N ALA A 220 -6.34 12.52 -24.63
CA ALA A 220 -5.61 13.63 -24.02
C ALA A 220 -4.23 13.70 -24.70
N ASP A 221 -4.05 14.65 -25.62
CA ASP A 221 -2.87 14.72 -26.49
C ASP A 221 -2.25 16.13 -26.45
N ALA A 222 -1.20 16.27 -25.64
CA ALA A 222 -0.44 17.51 -25.51
C ALA A 222 0.49 17.76 -26.71
N THR A 223 0.83 16.73 -27.51
CA THR A 223 1.71 16.86 -28.68
C THR A 223 1.11 17.76 -29.76
N GLN A 224 -0.21 17.91 -29.76
CA GLN A 224 -0.97 18.82 -30.63
C GLN A 224 -0.91 20.29 -30.22
N LYS A 225 -0.11 20.65 -29.20
CA LYS A 225 0.04 22.03 -28.68
C LYS A 225 -1.27 22.65 -28.16
N GLN A 226 -2.16 21.81 -27.64
CA GLN A 226 -3.35 22.26 -26.92
C GLN A 226 -2.94 22.86 -25.56
N PRO A 227 -3.68 23.82 -24.98
CA PRO A 227 -3.45 24.29 -23.62
C PRO A 227 -3.51 23.10 -22.64
N PHE A 228 -2.53 23.01 -21.73
CA PHE A 228 -2.43 21.85 -20.83
C PHE A 228 -3.66 21.69 -19.93
N GLU A 229 -4.39 22.78 -19.65
CA GLU A 229 -5.66 22.77 -18.93
C GLU A 229 -6.73 21.90 -19.63
N GLN A 230 -6.72 21.83 -20.97
CA GLN A 230 -7.63 20.98 -21.74
C GLN A 230 -7.21 19.51 -21.67
N VAL A 231 -5.89 19.25 -21.72
CA VAL A 231 -5.31 17.91 -21.55
C VAL A 231 -5.59 17.38 -20.14
N ALA A 232 -5.39 18.21 -19.11
CA ALA A 232 -5.71 17.91 -17.73
C ALA A 232 -7.20 17.62 -17.52
N ALA A 233 -8.10 18.44 -18.10
CA ALA A 233 -9.54 18.20 -18.04
C ALA A 233 -10.00 16.91 -18.73
N ALA A 234 -9.28 16.44 -19.76
CA ALA A 234 -9.53 15.14 -20.38
C ALA A 234 -9.02 13.97 -19.50
N LEU A 235 -7.86 14.13 -18.84
CA LEU A 235 -7.28 13.12 -17.94
C LEU A 235 -8.04 12.94 -16.63
N ASP A 236 -8.55 14.06 -16.08
CA ASP A 236 -9.34 14.16 -14.84
C ASP A 236 -10.87 14.08 -15.09
N GLY A 237 -11.29 13.77 -16.32
CA GLY A 237 -12.69 13.52 -16.64
C GLY A 237 -13.21 12.22 -16.02
N VAL A 238 -14.51 12.16 -15.73
CA VAL A 238 -15.20 10.87 -15.61
C VAL A 238 -15.55 10.42 -17.03
N LEU A 239 -15.08 9.23 -17.39
CA LEU A 239 -15.35 8.61 -18.68
C LEU A 239 -16.66 7.83 -18.50
N SER A 240 -17.70 8.17 -19.26
CA SER A 240 -19.02 7.55 -19.11
C SER A 240 -19.63 7.24 -20.46
N VAL A 241 -19.97 5.98 -20.68
CA VAL A 241 -20.51 5.47 -21.94
C VAL A 241 -21.65 4.49 -21.67
N ARG A 242 -22.64 4.46 -22.56
CA ARG A 242 -23.79 3.57 -22.45
C ARG A 242 -24.08 2.84 -23.77
N CYS A 243 -24.69 1.67 -23.67
CA CYS A 243 -25.22 0.91 -24.81
C CYS A 243 -26.47 0.11 -24.39
N PRO A 244 -27.28 -0.41 -25.33
CA PRO A 244 -28.34 -1.37 -25.01
C PRO A 244 -27.76 -2.58 -24.26
N ALA A 245 -28.41 -3.02 -23.17
CA ALA A 245 -27.76 -3.92 -22.22
C ALA A 245 -27.47 -5.34 -22.74
N GLY A 246 -28.24 -5.80 -23.73
CA GLY A 246 -28.15 -7.17 -24.23
C GLY A 246 -28.28 -8.21 -23.11
N ASP A 247 -27.49 -9.29 -23.22
CA ASP A 247 -27.45 -10.39 -22.27
C ASP A 247 -26.47 -10.17 -21.09
N ILE A 248 -25.74 -9.04 -21.07
CA ILE A 248 -24.81 -8.74 -19.97
C ILE A 248 -25.60 -8.53 -18.69
N LYS A 249 -25.24 -9.32 -17.67
CA LYS A 249 -25.70 -9.18 -16.30
C LYS A 249 -24.65 -8.36 -15.54
N PRO A 250 -24.86 -7.06 -15.28
CA PRO A 250 -23.95 -6.33 -14.40
C PRO A 250 -24.04 -6.89 -12.97
N PRO A 251 -22.99 -6.68 -12.15
CA PRO A 251 -22.96 -7.21 -10.78
C PRO A 251 -24.09 -6.59 -9.95
N ALA A 252 -24.77 -7.42 -9.15
CA ALA A 252 -25.90 -6.98 -8.31
C ALA A 252 -25.49 -5.87 -7.32
N ALA A 253 -24.27 -5.97 -6.78
CA ALA A 253 -23.54 -4.89 -6.15
C ALA A 253 -22.15 -4.82 -6.80
N GLY A 254 -21.93 -3.82 -7.66
CA GLY A 254 -20.59 -3.51 -8.15
C GLY A 254 -19.69 -2.97 -7.03
N PRO A 255 -18.36 -3.09 -7.15
CA PRO A 255 -17.45 -2.54 -6.14
C PRO A 255 -17.59 -1.02 -6.08
N MET A 256 -17.44 -0.44 -4.89
CA MET A 256 -17.59 1.00 -4.69
C MET A 256 -16.46 1.78 -5.39
N ARG A 257 -16.82 2.89 -6.03
CA ARG A 257 -15.94 3.77 -6.82
C ARG A 257 -16.24 5.22 -6.46
N LEU A 258 -15.65 5.63 -5.34
CA LEU A 258 -15.98 6.88 -4.64
C LEU A 258 -15.62 8.14 -5.43
N ASP A 259 -14.71 8.02 -6.39
CA ASP A 259 -14.17 9.10 -7.22
C ASP A 259 -14.93 9.31 -8.54
N LEU A 260 -15.92 8.49 -8.87
CA LEU A 260 -16.73 8.63 -10.10
C LEU A 260 -17.85 9.68 -9.98
N ALA A 261 -18.04 10.28 -8.81
CA ALA A 261 -19.09 11.25 -8.53
C ALA A 261 -18.58 12.33 -7.55
N PRO A 262 -19.15 13.55 -7.57
CA PRO A 262 -18.90 14.54 -6.54
C PRO A 262 -19.49 14.11 -5.19
N LEU A 263 -18.94 14.67 -4.11
CA LEU A 263 -19.30 14.38 -2.72
C LEU A 263 -20.82 14.52 -2.43
N ALA A 264 -21.50 15.43 -3.12
CA ALA A 264 -22.94 15.66 -2.97
C ALA A 264 -23.82 14.58 -3.63
N GLU A 265 -23.28 13.82 -4.58
CA GLU A 265 -23.98 12.73 -5.27
C GLU A 265 -23.71 11.35 -4.64
N LEU A 266 -22.66 11.24 -3.81
CA LEU A 266 -22.39 10.04 -3.02
C LEU A 266 -23.48 9.83 -1.98
N LYS A 267 -24.18 8.70 -2.11
CA LYS A 267 -25.15 8.23 -1.13
C LYS A 267 -24.44 7.34 -0.12
N GLU A 268 -24.54 7.71 1.15
CA GLU A 268 -24.19 6.81 2.24
C GLU A 268 -25.00 5.52 2.12
N ALA A 269 -24.32 4.40 2.33
CA ALA A 269 -24.88 3.08 2.09
C ALA A 269 -24.31 2.06 3.07
N GLN A 270 -25.12 1.07 3.39
CA GLN A 270 -24.66 -0.17 4.00
C GLN A 270 -24.71 -1.27 2.94
N SER A 271 -23.81 -2.25 3.00
CA SER A 271 -23.97 -3.48 2.21
C SER A 271 -25.37 -4.06 2.45
N ALA A 272 -26.14 -4.24 1.38
CA ALA A 272 -27.46 -4.86 1.46
C ALA A 272 -27.37 -6.36 1.77
N ASP A 273 -26.27 -6.98 1.36
CA ASP A 273 -25.98 -8.39 1.60
C ASP A 273 -25.20 -8.57 2.91
N ALA A 274 -25.54 -9.63 3.64
CA ALA A 274 -24.72 -10.13 4.73
C ALA A 274 -23.35 -10.58 4.19
N PRO A 275 -22.25 -10.43 4.96
CA PRO A 275 -20.94 -10.94 4.55
C PRO A 275 -21.00 -12.44 4.23
N PRO A 276 -20.23 -12.91 3.24
CA PRO A 276 -20.21 -14.33 2.88
C PRO A 276 -19.80 -15.18 4.10
N ALA A 277 -20.48 -16.31 4.28
CA ALA A 277 -20.18 -17.22 5.37
C ALA A 277 -18.74 -17.73 5.28
N VAL A 278 -17.99 -17.61 6.37
CA VAL A 278 -16.57 -17.95 6.44
C VAL A 278 -16.42 -19.43 6.78
N ASP A 279 -15.90 -20.21 5.84
CA ASP A 279 -15.59 -21.62 6.02
C ASP A 279 -14.28 -21.78 6.81
N ALA A 280 -14.39 -21.71 8.13
CA ALA A 280 -13.26 -21.83 9.05
C ALA A 280 -12.53 -23.17 8.93
N GLU A 281 -13.22 -24.27 8.56
CA GLU A 281 -12.60 -25.58 8.40
C GLU A 281 -11.72 -25.63 7.14
N ALA A 282 -12.23 -25.16 5.99
CA ALA A 282 -11.45 -25.06 4.76
C ALA A 282 -10.25 -24.10 4.91
N ILE A 283 -10.42 -23.00 5.64
CA ILE A 283 -9.36 -22.04 5.94
C ILE A 283 -8.26 -22.69 6.80
N LEU A 284 -8.63 -23.37 7.90
CA LEU A 284 -7.66 -24.04 8.79
C LEU A 284 -6.95 -25.22 8.10
N ALA A 285 -7.63 -25.91 7.19
CA ALA A 285 -7.02 -26.98 6.38
C ALA A 285 -6.02 -26.44 5.33
N ALA A 286 -6.17 -25.19 4.89
CA ALA A 286 -5.34 -24.56 3.87
C ALA A 286 -4.23 -23.65 4.43
N ALA A 287 -4.42 -23.09 5.62
CA ALA A 287 -3.46 -22.21 6.29
C ALA A 287 -2.40 -23.00 7.08
N ARG A 288 -1.14 -22.56 7.00
CA ARG A 288 -0.03 -23.13 7.78
C ARG A 288 0.84 -22.03 8.38
N PHE A 289 1.32 -22.24 9.60
CA PHE A 289 2.40 -21.44 10.16
C PHE A 289 3.76 -22.06 9.80
N VAL A 290 4.68 -21.23 9.32
CA VAL A 290 6.06 -21.61 8.97
C VAL A 290 7.01 -20.83 9.89
N PRO A 291 7.73 -21.49 10.82
CA PRO A 291 8.74 -20.81 11.61
C PRO A 291 9.93 -20.42 10.72
N ILE A 292 10.44 -19.19 10.89
CA ILE A 292 11.56 -18.65 10.09
C ILE A 292 12.81 -18.51 10.96
N SER A 293 12.70 -17.89 12.14
CA SER A 293 13.85 -17.74 13.04
C SER A 293 13.44 -17.58 14.51
N LEU A 294 14.35 -17.96 15.39
CA LEU A 294 14.31 -17.65 16.82
C LEU A 294 15.58 -16.87 17.16
N GLN A 295 15.44 -15.62 17.59
CA GLN A 295 16.56 -14.78 18.02
C GLN A 295 16.55 -14.65 19.53
N VAL A 296 17.64 -15.02 20.21
CA VAL A 296 17.76 -14.91 21.68
C VAL A 296 18.83 -13.89 22.02
N MET A 297 18.40 -12.71 22.49
CA MET A 297 19.28 -11.64 22.92
C MET A 297 19.48 -11.68 24.44
N ARG A 298 20.74 -11.79 24.86
CA ARG A 298 21.17 -11.74 26.26
C ARG A 298 22.20 -10.63 26.45
N SER A 299 21.88 -9.63 27.27
CA SER A 299 22.78 -8.57 27.68
C SER A 299 23.48 -8.96 28.99
N PHE A 300 24.81 -8.77 29.02
CA PHE A 300 25.63 -9.03 30.21
C PHE A 300 26.31 -7.71 30.59
N ASN A 301 25.83 -7.05 31.65
CA ASN A 301 26.51 -5.84 32.13
C ASN A 301 27.70 -6.21 33.00
N LEU A 302 28.91 -5.92 32.50
CA LEU A 302 30.16 -6.11 33.24
C LEU A 302 30.57 -4.88 34.07
N SER A 303 29.84 -3.76 33.97
CA SER A 303 30.19 -2.49 34.63
C SER A 303 29.63 -2.31 36.05
N GLY A 304 28.74 -3.20 36.51
CA GLY A 304 28.14 -3.14 37.85
C GLY A 304 27.08 -2.05 38.06
N GLY A 305 26.79 -1.21 37.05
CA GLY A 305 25.64 -0.31 37.06
C GLY A 305 24.34 -1.01 36.64
N ASP A 306 23.20 -0.34 36.82
CA ASP A 306 21.93 -0.80 36.28
C ASP A 306 21.90 -0.63 34.75
N PHE A 307 21.63 -1.72 34.02
CA PHE A 307 21.57 -1.72 32.56
C PHE A 307 20.14 -1.93 32.07
N HIS A 308 19.62 -0.99 31.30
CA HIS A 308 18.23 -1.00 30.83
C HIS A 308 17.98 -1.75 29.51
N GLY A 309 19.02 -2.34 28.89
CA GLY A 309 18.82 -3.17 27.69
C GLY A 309 18.27 -4.55 28.05
N GLY A 310 16.96 -4.73 27.83
CA GLY A 310 16.23 -5.95 28.20
C GLY A 310 16.71 -7.21 27.47
N ASN A 311 16.74 -8.33 28.21
CA ASN A 311 16.93 -9.65 27.60
C ASN A 311 15.61 -10.12 26.97
N ALA A 312 15.67 -10.71 25.79
CA ALA A 312 14.48 -11.13 25.03
C ALA A 312 14.75 -12.37 24.18
N ALA A 313 13.70 -13.13 23.89
CA ALA A 313 13.67 -14.06 22.77
C ALA A 313 12.55 -13.64 21.80
N THR A 314 12.85 -13.56 20.51
CA THR A 314 11.90 -13.18 19.47
C THR A 314 11.74 -14.36 18.52
N LEU A 315 10.52 -14.91 18.45
CA LEU A 315 10.13 -15.85 17.40
C LEU A 315 9.62 -15.04 16.21
N SER A 316 10.11 -15.37 15.02
CA SER A 316 9.61 -14.87 13.75
C SER A 316 9.19 -16.03 12.86
N GLY A 317 8.05 -15.89 12.18
CA GLY A 317 7.52 -16.86 11.24
C GLY A 317 6.60 -16.21 10.21
N ALA A 318 5.92 -17.01 9.42
CA ALA A 318 4.88 -16.54 8.51
C ALA A 318 3.67 -17.47 8.48
N VAL A 319 2.47 -16.91 8.31
CA VAL A 319 1.29 -17.67 7.91
C VAL A 319 1.24 -17.72 6.39
N VAL A 320 1.09 -18.91 5.81
CA VAL A 320 0.96 -19.13 4.37
C VAL A 320 -0.40 -19.75 4.08
N LEU A 321 -1.16 -19.19 3.13
CA LEU A 321 -2.46 -19.68 2.70
C LEU A 321 -2.77 -19.28 1.24
N PRO A 322 -3.73 -19.94 0.57
CA PRO A 322 -4.23 -19.49 -0.73
C PRO A 322 -4.85 -18.09 -0.71
N GLN A 323 -4.61 -17.28 -1.74
CA GLN A 323 -5.08 -15.90 -1.90
C GLN A 323 -6.60 -15.74 -1.72
N ARG A 324 -7.39 -16.74 -2.17
CA ARG A 324 -8.86 -16.78 -1.99
C ARG A 324 -9.33 -16.87 -0.53
N PHE A 325 -8.45 -17.25 0.40
CA PHE A 325 -8.73 -17.36 1.84
C PHE A 325 -8.06 -16.23 2.65
N ALA A 326 -7.38 -15.29 1.98
CA ALA A 326 -6.71 -14.18 2.64
C ALA A 326 -7.69 -13.38 3.51
N PRO A 327 -7.38 -13.15 4.79
CA PRO A 327 -8.22 -12.32 5.64
C PRO A 327 -8.13 -10.85 5.23
N VAL A 328 -9.17 -10.08 5.56
CA VAL A 328 -9.11 -8.62 5.42
C VAL A 328 -8.20 -7.99 6.46
N ARG A 329 -8.02 -8.57 7.66
CA ARG A 329 -7.01 -8.11 8.64
C ARG A 329 -6.28 -9.29 9.27
N TRP A 330 -4.97 -9.12 9.40
CA TRP A 330 -4.12 -10.01 10.18
C TRP A 330 -4.04 -9.56 11.64
N GLY A 331 -4.17 -10.51 12.55
CA GLY A 331 -3.86 -10.36 13.96
C GLY A 331 -2.37 -10.58 14.24
N ARG A 332 -1.95 -10.23 15.45
CA ARG A 332 -0.58 -10.50 15.91
C ARG A 332 -0.44 -11.96 16.31
N LEU A 333 0.79 -12.47 16.30
CA LEU A 333 1.12 -13.75 16.94
C LEU A 333 0.98 -13.61 18.46
N VAL A 334 0.00 -14.30 19.03
CA VAL A 334 -0.19 -14.41 20.47
C VAL A 334 0.41 -15.73 20.94
N ILE A 335 1.33 -15.68 21.90
CA ILE A 335 1.90 -16.88 22.53
C ILE A 335 1.13 -17.13 23.83
N GLU A 336 0.50 -18.29 23.91
CA GLU A 336 -0.34 -18.72 25.04
C GLU A 336 0.43 -19.60 26.02
N GLU A 337 1.41 -20.37 25.52
CA GLU A 337 2.27 -21.24 26.31
C GLU A 337 3.69 -21.18 25.74
N ALA A 338 4.70 -20.98 26.59
CA ALA A 338 6.09 -21.12 26.20
C ALA A 338 6.94 -21.58 27.39
N THR A 339 7.69 -22.68 27.22
CA THR A 339 8.54 -23.28 28.25
C THR A 339 9.88 -23.73 27.68
N ASP A 340 10.96 -23.51 28.43
CA ASP A 340 12.25 -24.13 28.12
C ASP A 340 12.35 -25.57 28.64
N ASP A 341 13.41 -26.27 28.23
CA ASP A 341 13.73 -27.64 28.63
C ASP A 341 14.00 -27.85 30.14
N ARG A 342 14.01 -26.76 30.93
CA ARG A 342 14.07 -26.78 32.39
C ARG A 342 12.71 -26.50 33.03
N GLY A 343 11.64 -26.41 32.23
CA GLY A 343 10.27 -26.12 32.68
C GLY A 343 10.06 -24.66 33.08
N ARG A 344 10.97 -23.74 32.74
CA ARG A 344 10.79 -22.31 33.03
C ARG A 344 9.83 -21.71 32.01
N THR A 345 8.78 -21.05 32.49
CA THR A 345 7.90 -20.26 31.63
C THR A 345 8.65 -19.08 31.00
N LEU A 346 8.51 -18.95 29.68
CA LEU A 346 9.07 -17.88 28.87
C LEU A 346 8.07 -16.73 28.68
N LEU A 347 6.82 -16.87 29.16
CA LEU A 347 5.82 -15.81 29.04
C LEU A 347 6.23 -14.58 29.87
N GLY A 348 6.17 -13.40 29.26
CA GLY A 348 6.40 -12.12 29.92
C GLY A 348 5.35 -11.85 31.01
N ALA A 349 5.69 -11.01 32.00
CA ALA A 349 4.65 -10.30 32.74
C ALA A 349 4.25 -9.12 31.85
N THR A 350 3.30 -9.33 30.94
CA THR A 350 2.88 -8.33 29.97
C THR A 350 1.85 -7.39 30.57
N ASP A 351 2.29 -6.23 31.05
CA ASP A 351 1.43 -5.09 31.41
C ASP A 351 0.83 -4.39 30.17
N GLY A 352 0.29 -5.17 29.22
CA GLY A 352 -0.52 -4.72 28.07
C GLY A 352 0.14 -3.76 27.06
N ARG A 353 1.40 -3.36 27.26
CA ARG A 353 2.09 -2.32 26.49
C ARG A 353 3.47 -2.83 26.03
N ASP A 354 3.86 -2.41 24.83
CA ASP A 354 5.19 -2.58 24.23
C ASP A 354 5.70 -4.00 23.90
N ASN A 355 4.84 -4.86 23.34
CA ASN A 355 5.29 -6.01 22.52
C ASN A 355 5.52 -5.64 21.03
N GLY A 356 5.61 -4.35 20.70
CA GLY A 356 5.75 -3.82 19.34
C GLY A 356 7.15 -3.30 19.03
N VAL A 357 8.19 -4.16 19.06
CA VAL A 357 9.46 -3.78 18.45
C VAL A 357 9.30 -3.89 16.93
N ILE A 358 9.17 -2.74 16.26
CA ILE A 358 9.31 -2.65 14.81
C ILE A 358 10.75 -3.01 14.47
N HIS A 359 10.98 -4.28 14.14
CA HIS A 359 12.26 -4.69 13.60
C HIS A 359 12.36 -4.15 12.18
N TRP A 360 13.13 -3.08 12.01
CA TRP A 360 13.73 -2.70 10.74
C TRP A 360 14.74 -3.78 10.34
N GLY A 361 14.22 -4.94 9.95
CA GLY A 361 14.97 -5.94 9.20
C GLY A 361 15.28 -5.34 7.84
N GLY A 362 16.44 -4.70 7.73
CA GLY A 362 16.98 -4.37 6.42
C GLY A 362 17.04 -5.66 5.62
N SER A 363 16.31 -5.68 4.50
CA SER A 363 16.40 -6.74 3.51
C SER A 363 17.88 -6.98 3.23
N GLY A 364 18.37 -8.19 3.49
CA GLY A 364 19.49 -8.66 2.70
C GLY A 364 19.09 -8.62 1.23
N ASP A 365 20.06 -8.48 0.35
CA ASP A 365 19.88 -8.75 -1.07
C ASP A 365 19.74 -10.26 -1.28
N ASP A 366 18.67 -10.85 -0.75
CA ASP A 366 18.15 -12.10 -1.27
C ASP A 366 17.56 -11.79 -2.64
N GLU A 367 18.38 -11.98 -3.66
CA GLU A 367 17.95 -12.14 -5.04
C GLU A 367 16.95 -13.30 -5.09
N SER A 368 15.67 -12.99 -4.91
CA SER A 368 14.60 -13.98 -4.95
C SER A 368 14.31 -14.37 -6.40
N ASP A 369 15.10 -15.34 -6.88
CA ASP A 369 14.75 -16.27 -7.95
C ASP A 369 13.51 -17.10 -7.53
N GLU A 370 12.35 -16.46 -7.40
CA GLU A 370 11.08 -17.14 -7.18
C GLU A 370 10.00 -16.59 -8.11
N ASP A 371 9.49 -17.48 -8.96
CA ASP A 371 8.14 -17.36 -9.53
C ASP A 371 7.16 -17.21 -8.35
N ALA A 372 6.85 -15.96 -8.00
CA ALA A 372 5.93 -15.68 -6.90
C ALA A 372 4.60 -16.38 -7.20
N ASP A 373 4.27 -17.39 -6.40
CA ASP A 373 3.03 -18.17 -6.49
C ASP A 373 1.85 -17.24 -6.18
N LEU A 374 1.37 -16.52 -7.21
CA LEU A 374 0.34 -15.47 -7.13
C LEU A 374 -0.98 -15.98 -6.52
N ASP A 375 -1.14 -17.29 -6.43
CA ASP A 375 -2.27 -17.96 -5.79
C ASP A 375 -2.12 -18.05 -4.25
N ARG A 376 -1.05 -17.51 -3.65
CA ARG A 376 -0.78 -17.56 -2.20
C ARG A 376 -0.42 -16.21 -1.58
N VAL A 377 -0.86 -16.03 -0.34
CA VAL A 377 -0.42 -14.95 0.56
C VAL A 377 0.53 -15.52 1.61
N VAL A 378 1.59 -14.77 1.90
CA VAL A 378 2.54 -15.01 2.98
C VAL A 378 2.46 -13.80 3.91
N HIS A 379 2.08 -14.00 5.17
CA HIS A 379 2.02 -12.93 6.17
C HIS A 379 3.03 -13.17 7.29
N HIS A 380 4.08 -12.35 7.33
CA HIS A 380 5.12 -12.42 8.35
C HIS A 380 4.63 -11.91 9.70
N VAL A 381 4.90 -12.67 10.75
CA VAL A 381 4.56 -12.33 12.14
C VAL A 381 5.76 -12.56 13.05
N SER A 382 5.83 -11.79 14.13
CA SER A 382 6.79 -12.03 15.21
C SER A 382 6.14 -11.84 16.58
N ALA A 383 6.74 -12.48 17.59
CA ALA A 383 6.34 -12.34 18.98
C ALA A 383 7.56 -12.41 19.90
N THR A 384 7.59 -11.53 20.88
CA THR A 384 8.66 -11.43 21.88
C THR A 384 8.26 -12.11 23.19
N MET A 385 9.18 -12.85 23.78
CA MET A 385 9.03 -13.57 25.05
C MET A 385 10.30 -13.41 25.90
N LYS A 386 10.28 -13.88 27.15
CA LYS A 386 11.49 -13.94 27.98
C LYS A 386 12.52 -14.88 27.34
N PRO A 387 13.82 -14.60 27.46
CA PRO A 387 14.84 -15.53 27.00
C PRO A 387 14.74 -16.87 27.76
N PRO A 388 15.00 -18.01 27.10
CA PRO A 388 15.21 -19.29 27.78
C PRO A 388 16.41 -19.19 28.75
N GLY A 389 16.45 -20.08 29.74
CA GLY A 389 17.54 -20.14 30.72
C GLY A 389 18.92 -20.27 30.06
N VAL A 390 19.98 -19.77 30.72
CA VAL A 390 21.35 -19.83 30.17
C VAL A 390 21.81 -21.28 29.93
N GLU A 391 21.32 -22.21 30.76
CA GLU A 391 21.57 -23.66 30.72
C GLU A 391 20.51 -24.46 29.92
N ALA A 392 19.57 -23.77 29.27
CA ALA A 392 18.56 -24.39 28.42
C ALA A 392 19.09 -24.58 26.99
N ALA A 393 18.96 -25.79 26.45
CA ALA A 393 19.39 -26.13 25.10
C ALA A 393 18.29 -25.88 24.05
N HIS A 394 17.02 -26.01 24.45
CA HIS A 394 15.85 -25.82 23.58
C HIS A 394 14.65 -25.22 24.31
N ILE A 395 13.73 -24.63 23.53
CA ILE A 395 12.37 -24.34 23.95
C ILE A 395 11.56 -25.64 23.77
N ALA A 396 11.16 -26.26 24.87
CA ALA A 396 10.49 -27.56 24.87
C ALA A 396 9.05 -27.47 24.32
N THR A 397 8.35 -26.36 24.57
CA THR A 397 7.01 -26.14 24.04
C THR A 397 6.79 -24.67 23.79
N LEU A 398 6.19 -24.36 22.64
CA LEU A 398 5.65 -23.05 22.29
C LEU A 398 4.31 -23.24 21.60
N LYS A 399 3.23 -22.75 22.22
CA LYS A 399 1.87 -22.76 21.66
C LYS A 399 1.31 -21.33 21.61
N GLY A 400 0.47 -21.10 20.61
CA GLY A 400 -0.19 -19.83 20.40
C GLY A 400 -0.99 -19.84 19.11
N GLY A 401 -1.27 -18.66 18.58
CA GLY A 401 -1.96 -18.52 17.30
C GLY A 401 -1.85 -17.15 16.66
N VAL A 402 -2.18 -17.11 15.37
CA VAL A 402 -2.35 -15.89 14.59
C VAL A 402 -3.81 -15.77 14.21
N ALA A 403 -4.51 -14.76 14.73
CA ALA A 403 -5.89 -14.50 14.36
C ALA A 403 -5.96 -13.95 12.92
N MET A 404 -6.91 -14.47 12.14
CA MET A 404 -7.26 -13.98 10.81
C MET A 404 -8.68 -13.43 10.87
N PHE A 405 -8.87 -12.17 10.50
CA PHE A 405 -10.15 -11.47 10.61
C PHE A 405 -10.79 -11.31 9.22
N TYR A 406 -12.05 -11.70 9.10
CA TYR A 406 -12.82 -11.69 7.84
C TYR A 406 -13.81 -10.51 7.79
N PRO A 407 -14.26 -10.09 6.60
CA PRO A 407 -15.08 -8.88 6.48
C PRO A 407 -16.44 -9.10 7.12
N GLY A 408 -16.89 -8.08 7.86
CA GLY A 408 -18.23 -7.97 8.41
C GLY A 408 -19.13 -7.15 7.49
N VAL A 409 -19.85 -6.21 8.09
CA VAL A 409 -20.73 -5.29 7.36
C VAL A 409 -19.93 -4.07 6.87
N THR A 410 -20.04 -3.79 5.58
CA THR A 410 -19.47 -2.60 4.93
C THR A 410 -20.41 -1.39 5.03
N HIS A 411 -19.88 -0.24 5.41
CA HIS A 411 -20.57 1.05 5.45
C HIS A 411 -19.79 2.11 4.67
N LEU A 412 -20.41 2.74 3.68
CA LEU A 412 -19.94 3.96 3.04
C LEU A 412 -20.45 5.16 3.84
N LEU A 413 -19.52 5.90 4.44
CA LEU A 413 -19.78 7.11 5.23
C LEU A 413 -19.21 8.34 4.55
N ARG A 414 -19.85 9.49 4.75
CA ARG A 414 -19.46 10.76 4.16
C ARG A 414 -19.20 11.79 5.27
N VAL A 415 -17.96 12.22 5.40
CA VAL A 415 -17.52 13.16 6.44
C VAL A 415 -17.14 14.48 5.78
N GLU A 416 -18.07 15.43 5.78
CA GLU A 416 -17.87 16.79 5.28
C GLU A 416 -16.92 17.56 6.20
N ASN A 417 -15.96 18.30 5.63
CA ASN A 417 -14.95 19.09 6.35
C ASN A 417 -14.07 18.27 7.34
N ALA A 418 -13.92 16.97 7.08
CA ALA A 418 -13.13 16.01 7.86
C ALA A 418 -11.72 16.50 8.23
N VAL A 419 -11.05 17.25 7.35
CA VAL A 419 -9.74 17.86 7.61
C VAL A 419 -9.83 19.39 7.45
N PRO A 420 -9.93 20.15 8.55
CA PRO A 420 -9.91 21.61 8.51
C PRO A 420 -8.60 22.14 7.90
N ALA A 421 -8.66 23.27 7.18
CA ALA A 421 -7.47 23.87 6.57
C ALA A 421 -6.32 24.15 7.57
N ALA A 422 -6.65 24.49 8.81
CA ALA A 422 -5.68 24.73 9.89
C ALA A 422 -4.98 23.46 10.40
N ALA A 423 -5.53 22.27 10.14
CA ALA A 423 -4.91 21.00 10.50
C ALA A 423 -3.90 20.51 9.45
N ILE A 424 -3.94 21.05 8.23
CA ILE A 424 -3.01 20.66 7.15
C ILE A 424 -1.69 21.40 7.34
N ILE A 425 -0.64 20.68 7.73
CA ILE A 425 0.70 21.25 7.93
C ILE A 425 1.43 21.31 6.59
N ASP A 426 1.80 22.50 6.11
CA ASP A 426 2.72 22.64 4.98
C ASP A 426 4.16 22.36 5.45
N VAL A 427 4.73 21.27 4.94
CA VAL A 427 6.06 20.79 5.31
C VAL A 427 7.16 21.72 4.78
N SER A 428 6.87 22.55 3.77
CA SER A 428 7.83 23.53 3.24
C SER A 428 8.10 24.71 4.19
N ASP A 429 7.22 24.95 5.18
CA ASP A 429 7.44 25.91 6.27
C ASP A 429 8.45 25.41 7.33
N GLY A 430 9.06 24.23 7.13
CA GLY A 430 9.96 23.59 8.09
C GLY A 430 9.26 23.03 9.32
N ARG A 431 7.92 23.01 9.31
CA ARG A 431 7.08 22.39 10.34
C ARG A 431 6.96 20.90 10.03
N HIS A 432 7.68 20.09 10.79
CA HIS A 432 7.48 18.65 10.85
C HIS A 432 6.82 18.32 12.18
N GLY A 433 5.64 17.70 12.12
CA GLY A 433 4.89 17.33 13.31
C GLY A 433 3.81 16.31 12.99
N TRP A 434 3.71 15.31 13.85
CA TRP A 434 2.44 14.64 14.13
C TRP A 434 1.55 15.62 14.90
N HIS A 435 0.23 15.46 14.85
CA HIS A 435 -0.62 16.21 15.78
C HIS A 435 -0.21 15.83 17.21
N SER A 436 0.19 16.81 18.02
CA SER A 436 0.48 16.58 19.43
C SER A 436 -0.81 16.09 20.11
N SER A 437 -0.66 15.13 21.03
CA SER A 437 -1.72 14.33 21.71
C SER A 437 -2.91 15.08 22.32
N ASP A 438 -2.86 16.40 22.36
CA ASP A 438 -3.78 17.25 23.11
C ASP A 438 -5.00 17.66 22.25
N GLU A 439 -4.92 17.51 20.91
CA GLU A 439 -6.05 17.69 19.97
C GLU A 439 -6.05 16.59 18.88
N GLU A 440 -6.48 15.37 19.22
CA GLU A 440 -6.72 14.31 18.22
C GLU A 440 -7.93 14.66 17.33
N LEU A 441 -7.69 14.89 16.03
CA LEU A 441 -8.74 15.19 15.05
C LEU A 441 -9.57 13.93 14.73
N THR A 442 -10.61 13.69 15.52
CA THR A 442 -11.54 12.57 15.36
C THR A 442 -12.61 12.89 14.30
N LEU A 443 -12.92 11.93 13.42
CA LEU A 443 -13.99 12.04 12.45
C LEU A 443 -15.36 11.86 13.13
N THR A 444 -16.15 12.94 13.18
CA THR A 444 -17.51 12.90 13.75
C THR A 444 -18.52 12.46 12.69
N HIS A 445 -19.20 11.34 12.92
CA HIS A 445 -20.29 10.86 12.06
C HIS A 445 -21.29 10.02 12.88
N PRO A 446 -22.62 10.23 12.78
CA PRO A 446 -23.59 9.49 13.60
C PRO A 446 -23.48 7.96 13.47
N LYS A 447 -23.12 7.46 12.29
CA LYS A 447 -22.92 6.01 12.07
C LYS A 447 -21.63 5.47 12.70
N LEU A 448 -20.58 6.29 12.85
CA LEU A 448 -19.37 5.88 13.59
C LEU A 448 -19.69 5.72 15.09
N GLU A 449 -20.45 6.67 15.65
CA GLU A 449 -20.95 6.60 17.03
C GLU A 449 -21.84 5.37 17.26
N GLU A 450 -22.78 5.08 16.34
CA GLU A 450 -23.67 3.91 16.40
C GLU A 450 -22.88 2.58 16.38
N LEU A 451 -21.85 2.49 15.54
CA LEU A 451 -20.97 1.32 15.46
C LEU A 451 -19.98 1.25 16.65
N GLY A 452 -19.85 2.32 17.43
CA GLY A 452 -18.85 2.46 18.49
C GLY A 452 -17.42 2.37 17.96
N VAL A 453 -17.19 2.96 16.79
CA VAL A 453 -15.92 3.00 16.04
C VAL A 453 -15.36 4.43 16.07
N SER A 454 -14.07 4.58 16.40
CA SER A 454 -13.39 5.88 16.37
C SER A 454 -12.33 5.92 15.28
N VAL A 455 -12.52 6.82 14.31
CA VAL A 455 -11.56 7.09 13.22
C VAL A 455 -10.90 8.45 13.47
N VAL A 456 -9.57 8.49 13.50
CA VAL A 456 -8.79 9.70 13.81
C VAL A 456 -7.88 10.04 12.64
N VAL A 457 -7.80 11.32 12.30
CA VAL A 457 -6.79 11.88 11.39
C VAL A 457 -5.53 12.14 12.21
N GLU A 458 -4.57 11.21 12.14
CA GLU A 458 -3.32 11.29 12.91
C GLU A 458 -2.35 12.34 12.35
N GLN A 459 -2.45 12.59 11.04
CA GLN A 459 -1.57 13.50 10.32
C GLN A 459 -2.25 13.97 9.03
N ALA A 460 -2.28 15.27 8.79
CA ALA A 460 -2.56 15.85 7.48
C ALA A 460 -1.42 16.79 7.09
N GLN A 461 -0.73 16.50 5.99
CA GLN A 461 0.47 17.24 5.57
C GLN A 461 0.48 17.53 4.08
N LYS A 462 0.83 18.75 3.72
CA LYS A 462 1.16 19.15 2.36
C LYS A 462 2.68 19.10 2.17
N MET A 463 3.13 18.25 1.27
CA MET A 463 4.53 17.95 0.99
C MET A 463 4.94 18.51 -0.37
N GLY A 464 4.82 19.84 -0.52
CA GLY A 464 5.12 20.55 -1.77
C GLY A 464 4.09 20.28 -2.86
N PHE A 465 4.19 19.12 -3.51
CA PHE A 465 3.38 18.72 -4.66
C PHE A 465 2.28 17.69 -4.38
N MET A 466 2.16 17.21 -3.14
CA MET A 466 1.24 16.14 -2.76
C MET A 466 0.71 16.41 -1.35
N THR A 467 -0.54 16.02 -1.09
CA THR A 467 -1.12 16.00 0.25
C THR A 467 -1.17 14.56 0.76
N SER A 468 -0.65 14.33 1.96
CA SER A 468 -0.71 13.04 2.67
C SER A 468 -1.64 13.16 3.86
N ILE A 469 -2.54 12.19 4.02
CA ILE A 469 -3.47 12.10 5.16
C ILE A 469 -3.34 10.70 5.75
N THR A 470 -3.02 10.58 7.04
CA THR A 470 -3.01 9.30 7.77
C THR A 470 -4.27 9.21 8.62
N LEU A 471 -5.07 8.17 8.38
CA LEU A 471 -6.25 7.82 9.15
C LEU A 471 -5.93 6.59 10.00
N SER A 472 -6.36 6.56 11.27
CA SER A 472 -6.26 5.39 12.14
C SER A 472 -7.62 5.04 12.74
N VAL A 473 -7.91 3.75 12.87
CA VAL A 473 -9.06 3.24 13.65
C VAL A 473 -8.55 2.87 15.03
N LYS A 474 -9.00 3.58 16.07
CA LYS A 474 -8.45 3.44 17.43
C LYS A 474 -8.93 2.16 18.15
N ASP A 475 -10.02 1.56 17.68
CA ASP A 475 -10.57 0.29 18.17
C ASP A 475 -10.35 -0.86 17.17
N ASP A 476 -10.43 -2.09 17.68
CA ASP A 476 -10.23 -3.31 16.90
C ASP A 476 -11.51 -3.86 16.26
N LYS A 477 -12.65 -3.15 16.34
CA LYS A 477 -13.97 -3.62 15.87
C LYS A 477 -14.23 -3.33 14.39
N ALA A 478 -13.45 -2.44 13.78
CA ALA A 478 -13.57 -2.09 12.37
C ALA A 478 -12.20 -1.91 11.71
N MET A 479 -12.24 -1.61 10.42
CA MET A 479 -11.11 -1.20 9.59
C MET A 479 -11.59 -0.24 8.50
N LEU A 480 -10.66 0.54 7.95
CA LEU A 480 -10.88 1.23 6.68
C LEU A 480 -10.41 0.31 5.54
N SER A 481 -11.26 0.11 4.52
CA SER A 481 -10.89 -0.64 3.31
C SER A 481 -10.72 0.24 2.08
N GLN A 482 -11.38 1.39 2.04
CA GLN A 482 -11.19 2.44 1.04
C GLN A 482 -11.45 3.81 1.65
N ALA A 483 -10.76 4.84 1.16
CA ALA A 483 -11.14 6.22 1.38
C ALA A 483 -10.81 7.07 0.15
N GLN A 484 -11.50 8.21 0.02
CA GLN A 484 -11.41 9.12 -1.11
C GLN A 484 -11.47 10.56 -0.61
N VAL A 485 -10.54 11.40 -1.07
CA VAL A 485 -10.41 12.80 -0.69
C VAL A 485 -11.20 13.69 -1.65
N PHE A 486 -11.89 14.68 -1.09
CA PHE A 486 -12.61 15.73 -1.80
C PHE A 486 -12.14 17.10 -1.32
N ASP A 487 -12.08 18.07 -2.23
CA ASP A 487 -11.81 19.46 -1.88
C ASP A 487 -13.04 20.16 -1.27
N ALA A 488 -12.87 21.45 -0.92
CA ALA A 488 -13.89 22.34 -0.39
C ALA A 488 -15.11 22.53 -1.33
N HIS A 489 -15.03 22.11 -2.59
CA HIS A 489 -16.15 22.14 -3.55
C HIS A 489 -16.81 20.76 -3.71
N GLY A 490 -16.34 19.74 -3.01
CA GLY A 490 -16.83 18.37 -3.13
C GLY A 490 -16.39 17.68 -4.42
N LYS A 491 -15.37 18.18 -5.12
CA LYS A 491 -14.78 17.49 -6.28
C LYS A 491 -13.84 16.38 -5.76
N PRO A 492 -13.92 15.14 -6.29
CA PRO A 492 -12.97 14.08 -5.95
C PRO A 492 -11.58 14.40 -6.51
N TRP A 493 -10.54 14.17 -5.72
CA TRP A 493 -9.15 14.25 -6.14
C TRP A 493 -8.51 12.87 -6.25
N PRO A 494 -7.59 12.61 -7.20
CA PRO A 494 -6.92 11.32 -7.31
C PRO A 494 -6.35 10.87 -5.97
N THR A 495 -6.92 9.83 -5.36
CA THR A 495 -6.51 9.36 -4.03
C THR A 495 -5.87 7.99 -4.18
N LEU A 496 -4.56 7.93 -4.02
CA LEU A 496 -3.84 6.67 -3.88
C LEU A 496 -3.88 6.29 -2.40
N SER A 497 -4.39 5.10 -2.09
CA SER A 497 -4.16 4.49 -0.78
C SER A 497 -3.08 3.43 -0.96
N PRO A 498 -1.80 3.72 -0.63
CA PRO A 498 -0.83 2.67 -0.36
C PRO A 498 -1.46 1.62 0.55
N THR A 499 -1.20 0.36 0.22
CA THR A 499 -1.61 -0.80 1.01
C THR A 499 -1.22 -0.63 2.48
N ARG A 500 -2.02 -1.24 3.36
CA ARG A 500 -2.07 -0.94 4.80
C ARG A 500 -0.70 -0.76 5.43
N ASN A 501 -0.65 0.25 6.28
CA ASN A 501 0.55 0.96 6.71
C ASN A 501 1.75 0.03 6.96
N MET A 502 2.81 0.17 6.14
CA MET A 502 4.09 -0.56 6.31
C MET A 502 4.78 -0.29 7.67
N PHE A 503 4.30 0.72 8.42
CA PHE A 503 4.96 1.26 9.60
C PHE A 503 4.05 1.49 10.82
N GLY A 504 2.79 1.02 10.77
CA GLY A 504 1.79 1.30 11.81
C GLY A 504 1.13 0.04 12.40
N PRO A 505 0.47 0.14 13.57
CA PRO A 505 -0.41 -0.91 14.05
C PRO A 505 -1.51 -1.24 13.01
N SER A 506 -1.98 -2.49 13.04
CA SER A 506 -2.94 -3.07 12.10
C SER A 506 -4.31 -2.39 12.12
N GLY A 507 -4.42 -1.24 11.44
CA GLY A 507 -5.63 -0.40 11.39
C GLY A 507 -5.46 0.88 10.58
N ASP A 508 -4.22 1.39 10.43
CA ASP A 508 -3.99 2.67 9.78
C ASP A 508 -4.05 2.61 8.24
N MET A 509 -4.53 3.70 7.65
CA MET A 509 -4.65 3.95 6.22
C MET A 509 -4.02 5.29 5.87
N THR A 510 -2.95 5.26 5.07
CA THR A 510 -2.37 6.48 4.48
C THR A 510 -3.00 6.74 3.12
N LEU A 511 -3.39 7.99 2.88
CA LEU A 511 -3.92 8.52 1.64
C LEU A 511 -2.93 9.51 1.06
N ILE A 512 -2.62 9.34 -0.21
CA ILE A 512 -1.70 10.16 -0.99
C ILE A 512 -2.49 10.80 -2.14
N VAL A 513 -2.57 12.13 -2.13
CA VAL A 513 -3.24 12.93 -3.14
C VAL A 513 -2.20 13.71 -3.94
N PRO A 514 -2.05 13.47 -5.25
CA PRO A 514 -1.26 14.33 -6.13
C PRO A 514 -1.86 15.73 -6.20
N GLY A 515 -1.02 16.75 -6.02
CA GLY A 515 -1.40 18.15 -5.95
C GLY A 515 -1.75 18.66 -4.55
N SER A 516 -2.47 19.77 -4.47
CA SER A 516 -2.89 20.46 -3.24
C SER A 516 -4.39 20.76 -3.30
N PRO A 517 -5.28 19.79 -2.97
CA PRO A 517 -6.72 20.04 -2.91
C PRO A 517 -7.08 21.22 -2.01
N GLU A 518 -8.05 22.02 -2.45
CA GLU A 518 -8.52 23.18 -1.69
C GLU A 518 -9.19 22.73 -0.39
N ALA A 519 -8.74 23.27 0.73
CA ALA A 519 -9.21 22.91 2.06
C ALA A 519 -10.35 23.84 2.53
N PRO A 520 -11.26 23.39 3.43
CA PRO A 520 -11.26 22.13 4.17
C PRO A 520 -11.50 20.90 3.29
N LEU A 521 -10.83 19.80 3.61
CA LEU A 521 -10.98 18.55 2.86
C LEU A 521 -12.12 17.73 3.47
N SER A 522 -12.90 17.10 2.61
CA SER A 522 -13.93 16.13 3.00
C SER A 522 -13.49 14.72 2.60
N LEU A 523 -14.01 13.72 3.30
CA LEU A 523 -13.68 12.32 3.06
C LEU A 523 -14.95 11.50 2.79
N ALA A 524 -14.91 10.63 1.79
CA ALA A 524 -15.77 9.46 1.76
C ALA A 524 -14.93 8.26 2.22
N VAL A 525 -15.42 7.52 3.22
CA VAL A 525 -14.70 6.38 3.81
C VAL A 525 -15.57 5.13 3.78
N VAL A 526 -14.95 4.00 3.47
CA VAL A 526 -15.56 2.67 3.57
C VAL A 526 -15.05 2.01 4.83
N VAL A 527 -15.95 1.92 5.81
CA VAL A 527 -15.73 1.28 7.11
C VAL A 527 -16.25 -0.14 7.02
N GLU A 528 -15.39 -1.12 7.22
CA GLU A 528 -15.77 -2.53 7.34
C GLU A 528 -15.71 -2.92 8.81
N THR A 529 -16.84 -3.37 9.37
CA THR A 529 -16.81 -4.01 10.69
C THR A 529 -16.09 -5.34 10.60
N ILE A 530 -15.49 -5.78 11.71
CA ILE A 530 -14.82 -7.08 11.77
C ILE A 530 -15.87 -8.18 11.92
N GLY A 531 -15.87 -9.10 10.95
CA GLY A 531 -16.70 -10.30 10.97
C GLY A 531 -16.09 -11.42 11.83
N PRO A 532 -16.36 -12.69 11.52
CA PRO A 532 -15.78 -13.80 12.27
C PRO A 532 -14.26 -13.85 12.12
N SER A 533 -13.58 -14.47 13.10
CA SER A 533 -12.15 -14.71 13.08
C SER A 533 -11.82 -16.20 13.06
N VAL A 534 -10.68 -16.54 12.45
CA VAL A 534 -10.11 -17.90 12.41
C VAL A 534 -8.68 -17.83 12.92
N THR A 535 -8.34 -18.59 13.96
CA THR A 535 -6.99 -18.57 14.54
C THR A 535 -6.14 -19.70 13.96
N VAL A 536 -5.11 -19.37 13.18
CA VAL A 536 -4.12 -20.36 12.73
C VAL A 536 -3.28 -20.77 13.93
N PRO A 537 -3.25 -22.06 14.30
CA PRO A 537 -2.50 -22.52 15.46
C PRO A 537 -0.99 -22.46 15.17
N VAL A 538 -0.24 -21.99 16.16
CA VAL A 538 1.22 -22.12 16.22
C VAL A 538 1.54 -23.14 17.31
N ALA A 539 2.14 -24.26 16.92
CA ALA A 539 2.59 -25.30 17.84
C ALA A 539 3.99 -25.75 17.43
N LEU A 540 4.99 -25.41 18.24
CA LEU A 540 6.37 -25.81 18.05
C LEU A 540 6.85 -26.55 19.31
N SER A 541 7.62 -27.62 19.12
CA SER A 541 8.33 -28.33 20.18
C SER A 541 9.82 -28.40 19.84
N ASP A 542 10.64 -28.58 20.88
CA ASP A 542 12.07 -28.86 20.75
C ASP A 542 12.87 -27.85 19.91
N VAL A 543 12.48 -26.56 19.96
CA VAL A 543 13.11 -25.51 19.15
C VAL A 543 14.51 -25.20 19.69
N PRO A 544 15.60 -25.42 18.94
CA PRO A 544 16.96 -25.26 19.45
C PRO A 544 17.29 -23.79 19.74
N VAL A 545 17.91 -23.54 20.89
CA VAL A 545 18.33 -22.20 21.35
C VAL A 545 19.81 -21.93 20.99
N VAL A 546 20.57 -22.99 20.76
CA VAL A 546 21.97 -22.94 20.31
C VAL A 546 22.01 -23.40 18.85
N PRO A 547 22.76 -22.72 17.94
CA PRO A 547 22.96 -23.23 16.60
C PRO A 547 23.55 -24.64 16.67
N PRO A 548 23.10 -25.61 15.84
CA PRO A 548 23.77 -26.91 15.78
C PRO A 548 25.25 -26.69 15.47
N GLU A 549 26.13 -27.40 16.19
CA GLU A 549 27.57 -27.31 15.91
C GLU A 549 27.79 -27.56 14.42
N ARG A 550 28.33 -26.56 13.71
CA ARG A 550 28.71 -26.75 12.30
C ARG A 550 29.64 -27.97 12.28
N PRO A 551 29.32 -29.03 11.50
CA PRO A 551 30.14 -30.23 11.49
C PRO A 551 31.57 -29.80 11.17
N GLN A 552 32.49 -30.05 12.10
CA GLN A 552 33.87 -29.60 11.96
C GLN A 552 34.42 -30.18 10.66
N LYS A 553 34.57 -29.32 9.65
CA LYS A 553 35.00 -29.72 8.31
C LYS A 553 36.34 -30.42 8.49
N ALA A 554 36.36 -31.74 8.29
CA ALA A 554 37.45 -32.59 8.74
C ALA A 554 38.77 -31.99 8.26
N ARG A 555 39.62 -31.61 9.22
CA ARG A 555 40.88 -30.91 8.96
C ARG A 555 41.66 -31.80 7.98
N PRO A 556 41.99 -31.32 6.76
CA PRO A 556 42.62 -32.17 5.76
C PRO A 556 43.87 -32.81 6.38
N ALA A 557 43.97 -34.13 6.27
CA ALA A 557 45.00 -34.90 6.94
C ALA A 557 46.37 -34.33 6.56
N THR A 558 47.18 -34.02 7.57
CA THR A 558 48.48 -33.38 7.40
C THR A 558 49.33 -34.17 6.40
N GLU A 559 49.79 -33.52 5.34
CA GLU A 559 50.70 -34.11 4.37
C GLU A 559 51.89 -34.75 5.09
N ALA A 560 52.21 -35.98 4.69
CA ALA A 560 53.32 -36.73 5.28
C ALA A 560 54.65 -35.98 5.01
N PRO A 561 55.61 -36.00 5.96
CA PRO A 561 56.86 -35.28 5.82
C PRO A 561 57.66 -35.80 4.61
N SER A 562 58.06 -34.85 3.75
CA SER A 562 58.88 -35.13 2.57
C SER A 562 60.20 -35.80 2.95
N PRO A 563 60.64 -36.87 2.27
CA PRO A 563 61.87 -37.58 2.61
C PRO A 563 63.11 -36.71 2.38
N ALA A 564 64.05 -36.77 3.31
CA ALA A 564 65.27 -35.98 3.29
C ALA A 564 66.16 -36.32 2.07
N VAL A 565 66.62 -35.27 1.38
CA VAL A 565 67.73 -35.38 0.42
C VAL A 565 69.03 -35.39 1.20
N GLY A 566 69.78 -36.50 1.12
CA GLY A 566 71.11 -36.62 1.73
C GLY A 566 72.22 -35.97 0.89
N GLN A 567 73.33 -35.70 1.55
CA GLN A 567 74.68 -35.72 0.98
C GLN A 567 75.44 -36.89 1.62
#